data_AF-A0A1F2XBR1-F1
#
_entry.id   AF-A0A1F2XBR1-F1
#
_cell.length_a   1.000
_cell.length_b   1.000
_cell.length_c   1.000
_cell.angle_alpha   90.00
_cell.angle_beta   90.00
_cell.angle_gamma   90.00
#
_symmetry.space_group_name_H-M   'P 1'
#
loop_
_entity.id
_entity.type
_entity.pdbx_description
1 polymer ?
#
loop_
_entity_poly.entity_id
_entity_poly.type
_entity_poly.pdbx_seq_one_letter_code
_entity_poly.pdbx_strand_id
1 'polypeptide(L)'
;MTSGHEVATYELSNWRRDWQDRFIAFGICPWLSPTGDRVAAPVRDGRGWTVAVNGEPWEGRWLKVSEHVFSRDGKRVAAVVSDELGDTVAIDGQPWRPRFASALLPVLSFDGTHAAARVPSQGGYTVCVDGARWPEYYQEIDVLRFGPTGSRVAATVALEEMTKTLFGEGKMTIVVDGVAWPLVFRKCGTPNFSADGGKVAATVGDDRGETVAVDGVSWDAHFEGSFHCAISADGTHVVAGVRNEGRWTAAVDGQPWPVWFDEPLEEPRFSSDGQHVLATVGESPWVDQLRYELSRTLGEAASRPSPPPPFRVVLDGEIWRPEFVAAEEVGPAKAFA
;
A
#
# COMPACT_ATOMS: atom_id res chain seq x y z
N MET A 1 45.86 4.39 6.73
CA MET A 1 44.76 3.90 5.87
C MET A 1 43.93 2.95 6.70
N THR A 2 42.73 3.40 7.09
CA THR A 2 41.47 2.69 7.34
C THR A 2 40.58 3.68 8.10
N SER A 3 39.86 4.52 7.36
CA SER A 3 38.78 5.36 7.89
C SER A 3 37.59 4.46 8.16
N GLY A 4 37.33 4.18 9.43
CA GLY A 4 36.09 3.54 9.86
C GLY A 4 34.94 4.53 9.67
N HIS A 5 34.04 4.24 8.73
CA HIS A 5 32.74 4.89 8.66
C HIS A 5 31.88 4.30 9.78
N GLU A 6 31.80 5.02 10.89
CA GLU A 6 30.83 4.77 11.94
C GLU A 6 29.46 5.20 11.41
N VAL A 7 28.62 4.23 11.02
CA VAL A 7 27.24 4.49 10.62
C VAL A 7 26.48 4.82 11.90
N ALA A 8 26.36 6.11 12.21
CA ALA A 8 25.57 6.58 13.34
C ALA A 8 24.11 6.14 13.15
N THR A 9 23.65 5.22 13.98
CA THR A 9 22.22 4.96 14.19
C THR A 9 21.57 6.25 14.67
N TYR A 10 20.80 6.89 13.80
CA TYR A 10 20.15 8.16 14.06
C TYR A 10 18.98 7.93 15.03
N GLU A 11 19.10 8.39 16.28
CA GLU A 11 17.98 8.32 17.22
C GLU A 11 16.84 9.24 16.77
N LEU A 12 15.72 8.63 16.36
CA LEU A 12 14.50 9.31 15.91
C LEU A 12 13.85 10.23 16.96
N SER A 13 14.37 10.29 18.18
CA SER A 13 13.86 11.15 19.26
C SER A 13 14.23 12.63 19.09
N ASN A 14 15.30 12.96 18.35
CA ASN A 14 15.83 14.33 18.28
C ASN A 14 15.82 15.00 16.89
N TRP A 15 15.38 14.29 15.84
CA TRP A 15 15.50 14.77 14.46
C TRP A 15 14.87 16.14 14.21
N ARG A 16 13.71 16.41 14.84
CA ARG A 16 12.99 17.66 14.63
C ARG A 16 13.75 18.87 15.16
N ARG A 17 14.52 18.71 16.24
CA ARG A 17 15.33 19.79 16.83
C ARG A 17 16.59 20.02 15.98
N ASP A 18 17.31 18.95 15.63
CA ASP A 18 18.52 19.02 14.81
C ASP A 18 18.28 19.64 13.44
N TRP A 19 17.10 19.40 12.87
CA TRP A 19 16.77 19.90 11.55
C TRP A 19 16.38 21.38 11.59
N GLN A 20 15.67 21.83 12.63
CA GLN A 20 15.27 23.24 12.84
C GLN A 20 16.44 24.21 12.77
N ASP A 21 17.62 23.81 13.26
CA ASP A 21 18.82 24.64 13.21
C ASP A 21 19.50 24.63 11.83
N ARG A 22 19.19 23.65 10.98
CA ARG A 22 19.85 23.43 9.67
C ARG A 22 19.04 23.92 8.47
N PHE A 23 17.72 23.99 8.57
CA PHE A 23 16.85 24.34 7.45
C PHE A 23 15.88 25.48 7.77
N ILE A 24 15.55 26.26 6.75
CA ILE A 24 14.70 27.45 6.85
C ILE A 24 13.24 27.06 7.07
N ALA A 25 12.80 25.94 6.51
CA ALA A 25 11.45 25.41 6.68
C ALA A 25 11.38 23.89 6.48
N PHE A 26 10.35 23.26 7.04
CA PHE A 26 10.00 21.85 6.87
C PHE A 26 8.61 21.73 6.26
N GLY A 27 8.43 20.78 5.35
CA GLY A 27 7.11 20.32 4.94
C GLY A 27 6.40 19.61 6.09
N ILE A 28 5.07 19.58 6.06
CA ILE A 28 4.21 19.09 7.15
C ILE A 28 4.19 17.56 7.29
N CYS A 29 4.91 16.83 6.44
CA CYS A 29 4.82 15.37 6.34
C CYS A 29 6.21 14.74 6.34
N PRO A 30 6.89 14.57 7.48
CA PRO A 30 7.99 13.61 7.55
C PRO A 30 7.44 12.19 7.39
N TRP A 31 8.09 11.37 6.57
CA TRP A 31 7.79 9.93 6.43
C TRP A 31 8.89 9.10 7.06
N LEU A 32 8.52 8.05 7.79
CA LEU A 32 9.46 7.01 8.21
C LEU A 32 9.59 5.97 7.09
N SER A 33 10.78 5.38 6.95
CA SER A 33 10.96 4.17 6.14
C SER A 33 10.08 3.04 6.69
N PRO A 34 9.68 2.06 5.85
CA PRO A 34 8.94 0.88 6.32
C PRO A 34 9.66 0.09 7.43
N THR A 35 10.99 0.14 7.44
CA THR A 35 11.87 -0.46 8.45
C THR A 35 12.02 0.39 9.72
N GLY A 36 11.55 1.64 9.72
CA GLY A 36 11.56 2.55 10.86
C GLY A 36 12.95 3.10 11.23
N ASP A 37 13.96 2.92 10.38
CA ASP A 37 15.35 3.31 10.62
C ASP A 37 15.76 4.62 9.91
N ARG A 38 14.90 5.13 9.03
CA ARG A 38 15.16 6.36 8.26
C ARG A 38 13.94 7.27 8.27
N VAL A 39 14.20 8.56 8.15
CA VAL A 39 13.16 9.60 8.01
C VAL A 39 13.48 10.45 6.79
N ALA A 40 12.48 10.72 5.96
CA ALA A 40 12.56 11.67 4.87
C ALA A 40 11.56 12.81 5.11
N ALA A 41 11.95 14.04 4.80
CA ALA A 41 11.00 15.15 4.77
C ALA A 41 11.39 16.17 3.69
N PRO A 42 10.39 16.86 3.10
CA PRO A 42 10.63 18.08 2.35
C PRO A 42 11.23 19.15 3.27
N VAL A 43 12.33 19.75 2.87
CA VAL A 43 13.01 20.83 3.57
C VAL A 43 13.32 21.97 2.60
N ARG A 44 13.44 23.18 3.13
CA ARG A 44 13.88 24.34 2.36
C ARG A 44 15.16 24.91 2.95
N ASP A 45 16.14 25.17 2.10
CA ASP A 45 17.33 25.93 2.45
C ASP A 45 17.45 27.21 1.61
N GLY A 46 18.57 27.93 1.73
CA GLY A 46 18.81 29.18 1.02
C GLY A 46 18.87 29.04 -0.51
N ARG A 47 18.90 27.82 -1.05
CA ARG A 47 18.98 27.52 -2.49
C ARG A 47 17.66 27.02 -3.07
N GLY A 48 16.73 26.52 -2.25
CA GLY A 48 15.42 26.06 -2.69
C GLY A 48 14.83 24.95 -1.82
N TRP A 49 13.74 24.35 -2.27
CA TRP A 49 13.17 23.15 -1.68
C TRP A 49 13.95 21.90 -2.11
N THR A 50 14.01 20.89 -1.24
CA THR A 50 14.62 19.58 -1.48
C THR A 50 14.01 18.55 -0.52
N VAL A 51 14.25 17.26 -0.73
CA VAL A 51 14.05 16.24 0.31
C VAL A 51 15.35 16.11 1.11
N ALA A 52 15.24 15.95 2.42
CA ALA A 52 16.33 15.48 3.27
C ALA A 52 16.01 14.10 3.82
N VAL A 53 17.00 13.21 3.82
CA VAL A 53 16.92 11.87 4.40
C VAL A 53 17.89 11.79 5.56
N ASN A 54 17.40 11.51 6.77
CA ASN A 54 18.19 11.56 8.02
C ASN A 54 18.96 12.88 8.19
N GLY A 55 18.39 13.99 7.71
CA GLY A 55 18.92 15.34 7.83
C GLY A 55 19.89 15.71 6.71
N GLU A 56 20.20 14.79 5.80
CA GLU A 56 21.04 15.06 4.64
C GLU A 56 20.16 15.46 3.45
N PRO A 57 20.21 16.73 3.00
CA PRO A 57 19.45 17.15 1.82
C PRO A 57 20.03 16.52 0.56
N TRP A 58 19.18 16.15 -0.39
CA TRP A 58 19.61 15.83 -1.75
C TRP A 58 20.44 16.97 -2.35
N GLU A 59 21.19 16.70 -3.42
CA GLU A 59 21.97 17.75 -4.10
C GLU A 59 21.09 18.74 -4.87
N GLY A 60 19.99 18.26 -5.47
CA GLY A 60 19.07 19.06 -6.28
C GLY A 60 18.27 20.07 -5.46
N ARG A 61 17.86 21.17 -6.11
CA ARG A 61 17.00 22.21 -5.51
C ARG A 61 15.90 22.58 -6.47
N TRP A 62 14.71 22.74 -5.91
CA TRP A 62 13.47 22.90 -6.67
C TRP A 62 12.66 24.07 -6.13
N LEU A 63 11.73 24.56 -6.96
CA LEU A 63 10.77 25.58 -6.56
C LEU A 63 9.77 25.03 -5.54
N LYS A 64 9.46 23.74 -5.65
CA LYS A 64 8.54 23.01 -4.77
C LYS A 64 8.95 21.54 -4.70
N VAL A 65 8.71 20.94 -3.53
CA VAL A 65 8.70 19.49 -3.33
C VAL A 65 7.35 19.15 -2.70
N SER A 66 6.64 18.18 -3.26
CA SER A 66 5.32 17.74 -2.77
C SER A 66 5.37 16.29 -2.28
N GLU A 67 4.43 15.46 -2.72
CA GLU A 67 4.31 14.05 -2.33
C GLU A 67 5.67 13.34 -2.44
N HIS A 68 6.00 12.54 -1.43
CA HIS A 68 7.20 11.72 -1.41
C HIS A 68 6.88 10.37 -0.77
N VAL A 69 7.64 9.36 -1.15
CA VAL A 69 7.40 7.97 -0.78
C VAL A 69 8.73 7.24 -0.63
N PHE A 70 8.82 6.34 0.35
CA PHE A 70 9.93 5.39 0.46
C PHE A 70 9.69 4.17 -0.43
N SER A 71 10.77 3.58 -0.94
CA SER A 71 10.74 2.21 -1.43
C SER A 71 10.35 1.26 -0.30
N ARG A 72 9.79 0.10 -0.65
CA ARG A 72 9.31 -0.86 0.36
C ARG A 72 10.44 -1.45 1.19
N ASP A 73 11.64 -1.54 0.63
CA ASP A 73 12.85 -1.91 1.35
C ASP A 73 13.46 -0.77 2.20
N GLY A 74 12.89 0.43 2.17
CA GLY A 74 13.30 1.61 2.95
C GLY A 74 14.57 2.31 2.44
N LYS A 75 15.15 1.86 1.33
CA LYS A 75 16.47 2.35 0.87
C LYS A 75 16.42 3.57 -0.02
N ARG A 76 15.34 3.80 -0.75
CA ARG A 76 15.23 4.87 -1.75
C ARG A 76 14.05 5.76 -1.43
N VAL A 77 14.12 7.02 -1.85
CA VAL A 77 13.00 7.96 -1.73
C VAL A 77 12.71 8.57 -3.08
N ALA A 78 11.43 8.56 -3.47
CA ALA A 78 10.94 9.33 -4.60
C ALA A 78 10.15 10.52 -4.12
N ALA A 79 10.18 11.61 -4.87
CA ALA A 79 9.34 12.77 -4.63
C ALA A 79 8.89 13.41 -5.94
N VAL A 80 7.71 14.03 -5.91
CA VAL A 80 7.32 15.00 -6.93
C VAL A 80 8.03 16.32 -6.62
N VAL A 81 8.79 16.81 -7.59
CA VAL A 81 9.56 18.05 -7.51
C VAL A 81 9.20 18.94 -8.68
N SER A 82 9.18 20.27 -8.46
CA SER A 82 8.81 21.24 -9.49
C SER A 82 9.94 22.22 -9.76
N ASP A 83 10.25 22.44 -11.03
CA ASP A 83 11.10 23.52 -11.50
C ASP A 83 10.32 24.50 -12.41
N GLU A 84 11.01 25.43 -13.08
CA GLU A 84 10.39 26.42 -13.96
C GLU A 84 9.64 25.80 -15.15
N LEU A 85 9.96 24.54 -15.51
CA LEU A 85 9.35 23.83 -16.63
C LEU A 85 8.15 22.99 -16.22
N GLY A 86 7.96 22.75 -14.91
CA GLY A 86 6.84 22.00 -14.35
C GLY A 86 7.25 20.92 -13.37
N ASP A 87 6.32 20.01 -13.09
CA ASP A 87 6.48 18.89 -12.16
C ASP A 87 7.23 17.72 -12.81
N THR A 88 7.98 16.98 -12.01
CA THR A 88 8.58 15.69 -12.37
C THR A 88 8.72 14.83 -11.12
N VAL A 89 8.84 13.51 -11.30
CA VAL A 89 9.30 12.63 -10.22
C VAL A 89 10.82 12.61 -10.21
N ALA A 90 11.40 12.60 -9.02
CA ALA A 90 12.82 12.39 -8.77
C ALA A 90 13.03 11.23 -7.80
N ILE A 91 14.00 10.36 -8.07
CA ILE A 91 14.43 9.29 -7.17
C ILE A 91 15.80 9.69 -6.59
N ASP A 92 15.89 9.81 -5.27
CA ASP A 92 17.07 10.33 -4.56
C ASP A 92 17.65 11.61 -5.18
N GLY A 93 16.76 12.53 -5.54
CA GLY A 93 17.12 13.82 -6.13
C GLY A 93 17.51 13.78 -7.60
N GLN A 94 17.46 12.62 -8.27
CA GLN A 94 17.64 12.50 -9.71
C GLN A 94 16.27 12.60 -10.42
N PRO A 95 15.93 13.74 -11.05
CA PRO A 95 14.65 13.90 -11.72
C PRO A 95 14.59 13.13 -13.03
N TRP A 96 13.39 12.66 -13.39
CA TRP A 96 13.13 12.27 -14.77
C TRP A 96 13.39 13.42 -15.74
N ARG A 97 13.61 13.09 -17.01
CA ARG A 97 13.74 14.07 -18.10
C ARG A 97 12.44 14.83 -18.42
N PRO A 98 11.27 14.17 -18.58
CA PRO A 98 10.03 14.88 -18.87
C PRO A 98 9.60 15.83 -17.74
N ARG A 99 8.76 16.80 -18.12
CA ARG A 99 8.10 17.75 -17.22
C ARG A 99 6.61 17.73 -17.51
N PHE A 100 5.82 17.88 -16.46
CA PHE A 100 4.38 17.76 -16.48
C PHE A 100 3.73 19.00 -15.87
N ALA A 101 2.51 19.32 -16.30
CA ALA A 101 1.76 20.42 -15.68
C ALA A 101 1.40 20.12 -14.21
N SER A 102 1.23 18.85 -13.85
CA SER A 102 0.99 18.38 -12.49
C SER A 102 1.34 16.88 -12.40
N ALA A 103 2.21 16.47 -11.48
CA ALA A 103 2.47 15.05 -11.22
C ALA A 103 2.01 14.69 -9.80
N LEU A 104 1.33 13.55 -9.63
CA LEU A 104 0.71 13.14 -8.37
C LEU A 104 0.84 11.63 -8.17
N LEU A 105 0.61 11.16 -6.94
CA LEU A 105 0.62 9.73 -6.57
C LEU A 105 1.93 9.03 -6.96
N PRO A 106 3.13 9.52 -6.57
CA PRO A 106 4.36 8.82 -6.85
C PRO A 106 4.38 7.49 -6.09
N VAL A 107 4.74 6.42 -6.79
CA VAL A 107 5.00 5.10 -6.19
C VAL A 107 6.33 4.55 -6.66
N LEU A 108 6.94 3.71 -5.84
CA LEU A 108 8.22 3.06 -6.10
C LEU A 108 8.07 1.55 -6.23
N SER A 109 8.93 0.93 -7.04
CA SER A 109 9.20 -0.50 -6.98
C SER A 109 9.75 -0.90 -5.60
N PHE A 110 9.77 -2.20 -5.29
CA PHE A 110 10.19 -2.70 -3.98
C PHE A 110 11.59 -2.19 -3.56
N ASP A 111 12.54 -2.25 -4.50
CA ASP A 111 13.94 -1.81 -4.37
C ASP A 111 14.16 -0.31 -4.68
N GLY A 112 13.08 0.39 -5.08
CA GLY A 112 13.07 1.80 -5.46
C GLY A 112 13.89 2.15 -6.69
N THR A 113 14.18 1.20 -7.58
CA THR A 113 14.86 1.48 -8.86
C THR A 113 13.94 2.09 -9.91
N HIS A 114 12.65 1.77 -9.85
CA HIS A 114 11.63 2.27 -10.76
C HIS A 114 10.61 3.11 -10.01
N ALA A 115 10.10 4.15 -10.67
CA ALA A 115 9.01 4.97 -10.16
C ALA A 115 7.87 5.06 -11.16
N ALA A 116 6.66 5.27 -10.64
CA ALA A 116 5.48 5.58 -11.44
C ALA A 116 4.71 6.73 -10.80
N ALA A 117 4.01 7.52 -11.62
CA ALA A 117 3.15 8.59 -11.13
C ALA A 117 1.98 8.83 -12.09
N ARG A 118 0.90 9.39 -11.54
CA ARG A 118 -0.21 9.94 -12.31
C ARG A 118 0.21 11.28 -12.91
N VAL A 119 0.05 11.43 -14.22
CA VAL A 119 0.35 12.66 -14.96
C VAL A 119 -0.81 13.04 -15.88
N PRO A 120 -0.93 14.30 -16.33
CA PRO A 120 -2.05 14.75 -17.11
C PRO A 120 -1.89 14.28 -18.56
N SER A 121 -3.00 13.89 -19.17
CA SER A 121 -3.12 13.55 -20.59
C SER A 121 -4.34 14.26 -21.19
N GLN A 122 -4.46 14.29 -22.52
CA GLN A 122 -5.60 14.97 -23.17
C GLN A 122 -6.91 14.34 -22.71
N GLY A 123 -7.74 15.11 -22.00
CA GLY A 123 -9.05 14.66 -21.51
C GLY A 123 -9.02 13.83 -20.23
N GLY A 124 -7.90 13.79 -19.47
CA GLY A 124 -7.83 13.11 -18.18
C GLY A 124 -6.40 12.92 -17.68
N TYR A 125 -6.09 11.72 -17.21
CA TYR A 125 -4.79 11.33 -16.67
C TYR A 125 -4.25 10.06 -17.33
N THR A 126 -2.95 9.86 -17.24
CA THR A 126 -2.28 8.60 -17.59
C THR A 126 -1.22 8.29 -16.54
N VAL A 127 -0.73 7.05 -16.53
CA VAL A 127 0.42 6.68 -15.70
C VAL A 127 1.69 6.92 -16.50
N CYS A 128 2.68 7.51 -15.84
CA CYS A 128 4.04 7.59 -16.34
C CYS A 128 4.94 6.71 -15.48
N VAL A 129 5.66 5.77 -16.10
CA VAL A 129 6.65 4.88 -15.47
C VAL A 129 8.02 5.25 -16.00
N ASP A 130 8.94 5.65 -15.12
CA ASP A 130 10.30 6.09 -15.46
C ASP A 130 10.40 7.11 -16.60
N GLY A 131 9.44 8.04 -16.65
CA GLY A 131 9.37 9.07 -17.68
C GLY A 131 8.71 8.64 -19.00
N ALA A 132 8.29 7.38 -19.14
CA ALA A 132 7.49 6.89 -20.26
C ALA A 132 5.99 6.84 -19.89
N ARG A 133 5.11 7.37 -20.73
CA ARG A 133 3.65 7.34 -20.50
C ARG A 133 3.04 6.05 -21.01
N TRP A 134 2.02 5.55 -20.34
CA TRP A 134 1.10 4.59 -20.94
C TRP A 134 0.43 5.19 -22.19
N PRO A 135 0.04 4.35 -23.17
CA PRO A 135 -0.52 4.82 -24.43
C PRO A 135 -1.90 5.44 -24.26
N GLU A 136 -2.70 4.91 -23.35
CA GLU A 136 -4.08 5.32 -23.11
C GLU A 136 -4.18 6.33 -21.94
N TYR A 137 -5.33 6.99 -21.84
CA TYR A 137 -5.68 7.89 -20.76
C TYR A 137 -7.03 7.50 -20.14
N TYR A 138 -7.24 7.96 -18.91
CA TYR A 138 -8.39 7.63 -18.06
C TYR A 138 -8.89 8.89 -17.37
N GLN A 139 -10.15 8.91 -16.96
CA GLN A 139 -10.73 10.08 -16.31
C GLN A 139 -10.17 10.27 -14.90
N GLU A 140 -9.99 9.17 -14.16
CA GLU A 140 -9.31 9.18 -12.87
C GLU A 140 -8.43 7.94 -12.71
N ILE A 141 -7.42 8.06 -11.86
CA ILE A 141 -6.50 6.97 -11.48
C ILE A 141 -6.43 7.01 -9.95
N ASP A 142 -7.07 6.03 -9.31
CA ASP A 142 -7.33 6.05 -7.86
C ASP A 142 -6.25 5.31 -7.07
N VAL A 143 -5.83 4.16 -7.60
CA VAL A 143 -4.81 3.31 -7.01
C VAL A 143 -3.76 3.03 -8.07
N LEU A 144 -2.48 3.17 -7.73
CA LEU A 144 -1.35 2.91 -8.62
C LEU A 144 -0.28 2.19 -7.81
N ARG A 145 0.13 0.97 -8.20
CA ARG A 145 1.17 0.21 -7.45
C ARG A 145 2.04 -0.63 -8.39
N PHE A 146 3.29 -0.85 -8.00
CA PHE A 146 4.17 -1.85 -8.60
C PHE A 146 3.83 -3.27 -8.11
N GLY A 147 4.04 -4.25 -8.98
CA GLY A 147 4.11 -5.66 -8.60
C GLY A 147 5.37 -5.96 -7.77
N PRO A 148 5.41 -7.12 -7.08
CA PRO A 148 6.48 -7.47 -6.14
C PRO A 148 7.86 -7.56 -6.79
N THR A 149 7.93 -7.93 -8.07
CA THR A 149 9.18 -8.01 -8.84
C THR A 149 9.66 -6.65 -9.35
N GLY A 150 8.87 -5.58 -9.21
CA GLY A 150 9.18 -4.24 -9.71
C GLY A 150 9.05 -4.07 -11.23
N SER A 151 8.75 -5.13 -11.97
CA SER A 151 8.71 -5.11 -13.44
C SER A 151 7.38 -4.68 -14.05
N ARG A 152 6.30 -4.73 -13.26
CA ARG A 152 4.93 -4.46 -13.71
C ARG A 152 4.24 -3.45 -12.82
N VAL A 153 3.33 -2.69 -13.40
CA VAL A 153 2.56 -1.65 -12.72
C VAL A 153 1.08 -1.87 -13.00
N ALA A 154 0.26 -1.85 -11.96
CA ALA A 154 -1.19 -1.90 -12.08
C ALA A 154 -1.85 -0.68 -11.46
N ALA A 155 -2.97 -0.28 -12.05
CA ALA A 155 -3.78 0.81 -11.58
C ALA A 155 -5.27 0.50 -11.60
N THR A 156 -6.00 1.04 -10.64
CA THR A 156 -7.46 1.14 -10.69
C THR A 156 -7.82 2.46 -11.33
N VAL A 157 -8.62 2.43 -12.39
CA VAL A 157 -8.95 3.61 -13.19
C VAL A 157 -10.45 3.77 -13.35
N ALA A 158 -10.91 5.01 -13.40
CA ALA A 158 -12.26 5.35 -13.85
C ALA A 158 -12.24 5.73 -15.34
N LEU A 159 -13.14 5.13 -16.10
CA LEU A 159 -13.31 5.36 -17.55
C LEU A 159 -14.19 6.58 -17.84
N GLU A 160 -15.02 6.98 -16.89
CA GLU A 160 -15.91 8.14 -16.97
C GLU A 160 -15.73 9.06 -15.75
N GLU A 161 -16.02 10.35 -15.91
CA GLU A 161 -15.90 11.33 -14.82
C GLU A 161 -16.86 10.99 -13.67
N MET A 162 -16.33 10.92 -12.44
CA MET A 162 -17.08 10.57 -11.24
C MET A 162 -18.25 11.55 -10.93
N THR A 163 -18.21 12.78 -11.43
CA THR A 163 -19.32 13.74 -11.28
C THR A 163 -20.55 13.35 -12.11
N LYS A 164 -20.37 12.59 -13.19
CA LYS A 164 -21.47 12.00 -13.98
C LYS A 164 -22.05 10.74 -13.32
N THR A 165 -21.34 10.17 -12.34
CA THR A 165 -21.71 8.94 -11.62
C THR A 165 -22.34 9.22 -10.24
N LEU A 166 -22.56 10.50 -9.86
CA LEU A 166 -23.26 10.85 -8.61
C LEU A 166 -24.71 10.30 -8.53
N PHE A 167 -25.26 9.82 -9.64
CA PHE A 167 -26.55 9.12 -9.74
C PHE A 167 -26.49 7.77 -10.46
N GLY A 168 -25.29 7.26 -10.79
CA GLY A 168 -25.11 6.05 -11.60
C GLY A 168 -23.79 5.36 -11.28
N GLU A 169 -23.77 4.04 -11.28
CA GLU A 169 -22.65 3.24 -10.80
C GLU A 169 -21.33 3.57 -11.54
N GLY A 170 -20.20 3.57 -10.83
CA GLY A 170 -18.91 3.94 -11.41
C GLY A 170 -18.55 3.07 -12.62
N LYS A 171 -17.80 3.58 -13.59
CA LYS A 171 -17.24 2.74 -14.66
C LYS A 171 -15.74 2.61 -14.44
N MET A 172 -15.36 1.55 -13.76
CA MET A 172 -13.99 1.31 -13.33
C MET A 172 -13.44 0.03 -13.94
N THR A 173 -12.12 -0.02 -14.10
CA THR A 173 -11.41 -1.24 -14.48
C THR A 173 -9.99 -1.24 -13.90
N ILE A 174 -9.32 -2.39 -13.97
CA ILE A 174 -7.90 -2.49 -13.67
C ILE A 174 -7.11 -2.40 -14.97
N VAL A 175 -6.03 -1.63 -14.94
CA VAL A 175 -5.08 -1.48 -16.04
C VAL A 175 -3.75 -2.04 -15.57
N VAL A 176 -3.14 -2.92 -16.35
CA VAL A 176 -1.82 -3.47 -16.07
C VAL A 176 -0.90 -3.14 -17.23
N ASP A 177 0.19 -2.44 -16.94
CA ASP A 177 1.19 -2.00 -17.94
C ASP A 177 0.58 -1.25 -19.14
N GLY A 178 -0.45 -0.44 -18.89
CA GLY A 178 -1.15 0.33 -19.91
C GLY A 178 -2.23 -0.44 -20.68
N VAL A 179 -2.49 -1.70 -20.32
CA VAL A 179 -3.54 -2.54 -20.91
C VAL A 179 -4.69 -2.71 -19.92
N ALA A 180 -5.86 -2.17 -20.27
CA ALA A 180 -7.07 -2.33 -19.46
C ALA A 180 -7.62 -3.76 -19.55
N TRP A 181 -8.18 -4.25 -18.44
CA TRP A 181 -9.00 -5.46 -18.48
C TRP A 181 -10.22 -5.27 -19.39
N PRO A 182 -10.72 -6.36 -20.01
CA PRO A 182 -11.88 -6.29 -20.89
C PRO A 182 -13.20 -6.02 -20.13
N LEU A 183 -13.25 -6.33 -18.83
CA LEU A 183 -14.42 -6.12 -17.99
C LEU A 183 -14.41 -4.71 -17.36
N VAL A 184 -15.60 -4.14 -17.27
CA VAL A 184 -15.88 -2.86 -16.60
C VAL A 184 -16.81 -3.11 -15.43
N PHE A 185 -16.50 -2.49 -14.31
CA PHE A 185 -17.14 -2.73 -13.03
C PHE A 185 -17.67 -1.42 -12.44
N ARG A 186 -18.70 -1.54 -11.62
CA ARG A 186 -19.28 -0.46 -10.80
C ARG A 186 -18.28 0.10 -9.79
N LYS A 187 -17.38 -0.78 -9.33
CA LYS A 187 -16.37 -0.55 -8.31
C LYS A 187 -15.20 -1.48 -8.60
N CYS A 188 -13.99 -0.98 -8.41
CA CYS A 188 -12.77 -1.77 -8.39
C CYS A 188 -12.00 -1.48 -7.11
N GLY A 189 -11.51 -2.52 -6.47
CA GLY A 189 -10.62 -2.44 -5.33
C GLY A 189 -9.17 -2.22 -5.75
N THR A 190 -8.29 -2.48 -4.81
CA THR A 190 -6.84 -2.39 -4.98
C THR A 190 -6.32 -3.61 -5.76
N PRO A 191 -5.56 -3.46 -6.87
CA PRO A 191 -5.02 -4.59 -7.63
C PRO A 191 -3.92 -5.30 -6.83
N ASN A 192 -3.92 -6.62 -6.77
CA ASN A 192 -2.95 -7.44 -6.05
C ASN A 192 -2.26 -8.39 -7.01
N PHE A 193 -0.93 -8.35 -7.02
CA PHE A 193 -0.12 -9.19 -7.87
C PHE A 193 0.18 -10.54 -7.21
N SER A 194 0.34 -11.59 -8.02
CA SER A 194 0.99 -12.83 -7.59
C SER A 194 2.46 -12.58 -7.25
N ALA A 195 3.09 -13.49 -6.52
CA ALA A 195 4.48 -13.32 -6.05
C ALA A 195 5.49 -13.12 -7.20
N ASP A 196 5.27 -13.77 -8.34
CA ASP A 196 6.06 -13.61 -9.57
C ASP A 196 5.66 -12.36 -10.39
N GLY A 197 4.57 -11.68 -10.04
CA GLY A 197 3.99 -10.56 -10.77
C GLY A 197 3.19 -10.96 -12.02
N GLY A 198 3.00 -12.25 -12.29
CA GLY A 198 2.33 -12.74 -13.51
C GLY A 198 0.83 -12.46 -13.55
N LYS A 199 0.14 -12.62 -12.41
CA LYS A 199 -1.31 -12.47 -12.28
C LYS A 199 -1.66 -11.24 -11.48
N VAL A 200 -2.82 -10.64 -11.78
CA VAL A 200 -3.40 -9.54 -11.00
C VAL A 200 -4.82 -9.90 -10.60
N ALA A 201 -5.14 -9.80 -9.31
CA ALA A 201 -6.48 -9.97 -8.77
C ALA A 201 -6.98 -8.67 -8.13
N ALA A 202 -8.28 -8.42 -8.18
CA ALA A 202 -8.90 -7.30 -7.48
C ALA A 202 -10.31 -7.69 -7.03
N THR A 203 -10.73 -7.15 -5.87
CA THR A 203 -12.16 -7.12 -5.55
C THR A 203 -12.87 -6.17 -6.51
N VAL A 204 -14.03 -6.55 -7.00
CA VAL A 204 -14.79 -5.80 -8.02
C VAL A 204 -16.29 -5.89 -7.73
N GLY A 205 -17.08 -4.95 -8.26
CA GLY A 205 -18.54 -4.98 -8.12
C GLY A 205 -19.25 -4.80 -9.46
N ASP A 206 -20.30 -5.58 -9.70
CA ASP A 206 -21.18 -5.48 -10.86
C ASP A 206 -22.67 -5.43 -10.43
N ASP A 207 -23.59 -5.54 -11.38
CA ASP A 207 -25.05 -5.51 -11.15
C ASP A 207 -25.55 -6.65 -10.25
N ARG A 208 -24.79 -7.73 -10.09
CA ARG A 208 -25.14 -8.91 -9.28
C ARG A 208 -24.60 -8.82 -7.85
N GLY A 209 -23.65 -7.93 -7.59
CA GLY A 209 -23.01 -7.76 -6.29
C GLY A 209 -21.50 -7.61 -6.38
N GLU A 210 -20.81 -7.80 -5.26
CA GLU A 210 -19.35 -7.78 -5.20
C GLU A 210 -18.75 -9.18 -5.39
N THR A 211 -17.57 -9.25 -6.01
CA THR A 211 -16.85 -10.49 -6.34
C THR A 211 -15.34 -10.21 -6.45
N VAL A 212 -14.56 -11.18 -6.92
CA VAL A 212 -13.14 -11.01 -7.26
C VAL A 212 -12.95 -11.31 -8.73
N ALA A 213 -12.11 -10.51 -9.39
CA ALA A 213 -11.64 -10.77 -10.74
C ALA A 213 -10.13 -11.00 -10.76
N VAL A 214 -9.69 -11.95 -11.58
CA VAL A 214 -8.29 -12.29 -11.81
C VAL A 214 -8.01 -12.15 -13.31
N ASP A 215 -7.06 -11.30 -13.67
CA ASP A 215 -6.68 -10.99 -15.05
C ASP A 215 -7.89 -10.67 -15.96
N GLY A 216 -8.88 -9.96 -15.41
CA GLY A 216 -10.09 -9.56 -16.13
C GLY A 216 -11.15 -10.64 -16.26
N VAL A 217 -11.05 -11.74 -15.49
CA VAL A 217 -12.10 -12.78 -15.39
C VAL A 217 -12.63 -12.80 -13.95
N SER A 218 -13.92 -12.53 -13.78
CA SER A 218 -14.58 -12.59 -12.47
C SER A 218 -14.90 -14.02 -12.05
N TRP A 219 -14.95 -14.26 -10.74
CA TRP A 219 -15.63 -15.44 -10.21
C TRP A 219 -17.11 -15.43 -10.59
N ASP A 220 -17.71 -16.62 -10.65
CA ASP A 220 -19.15 -16.78 -10.85
C ASP A 220 -19.97 -16.43 -9.59
N ALA A 221 -19.35 -16.46 -8.41
CA ALA A 221 -19.97 -16.16 -7.13
C ALA A 221 -20.00 -14.65 -6.85
N HIS A 222 -21.11 -14.19 -6.27
CA HIS A 222 -21.34 -12.80 -5.88
C HIS A 222 -21.83 -12.71 -4.44
N PHE A 223 -21.44 -11.63 -3.78
CA PHE A 223 -21.67 -11.38 -2.36
C PHE A 223 -22.14 -9.94 -2.14
N GLU A 224 -22.76 -9.65 -1.00
CA GLU A 224 -23.14 -8.29 -0.61
C GLU A 224 -21.91 -7.39 -0.34
N GLY A 225 -20.75 -7.98 -0.06
CA GLY A 225 -19.50 -7.26 0.11
C GLY A 225 -18.28 -8.14 -0.09
N SER A 226 -17.19 -7.54 -0.58
CA SER A 226 -15.89 -8.16 -0.77
C SER A 226 -14.77 -7.22 -0.33
N PHE A 227 -13.71 -7.78 0.24
CA PHE A 227 -12.60 -7.01 0.77
C PHE A 227 -11.34 -7.88 0.84
N HIS A 228 -10.17 -7.24 0.93
CA HIS A 228 -8.86 -7.88 1.12
C HIS A 228 -8.67 -9.18 0.30
N CYS A 229 -8.33 -9.05 -0.98
CA CYS A 229 -7.95 -10.22 -1.80
C CYS A 229 -6.44 -10.45 -1.82
N ALA A 230 -6.03 -11.71 -1.90
CA ALA A 230 -4.64 -12.14 -2.01
C ALA A 230 -4.53 -13.35 -2.94
N ILE A 231 -3.39 -13.46 -3.63
CA ILE A 231 -3.07 -14.59 -4.50
C ILE A 231 -2.06 -15.48 -3.76
N SER A 232 -2.21 -16.80 -3.87
CA SER A 232 -1.26 -17.78 -3.32
C SER A 232 0.14 -17.59 -3.92
N ALA A 233 1.18 -18.07 -3.22
CA ALA A 233 2.57 -17.85 -3.61
C ALA A 233 2.92 -18.45 -4.99
N ASP A 234 2.29 -19.58 -5.33
CA ASP A 234 2.41 -20.26 -6.63
C ASP A 234 1.50 -19.65 -7.72
N GLY A 235 0.66 -18.68 -7.38
CA GLY A 235 -0.23 -18.00 -8.31
C GLY A 235 -1.50 -18.79 -8.69
N THR A 236 -1.79 -19.90 -8.04
CA THR A 236 -2.87 -20.81 -8.47
C THR A 236 -4.22 -20.50 -7.85
N HIS A 237 -4.24 -19.98 -6.62
CA HIS A 237 -5.44 -19.75 -5.84
C HIS A 237 -5.57 -18.28 -5.44
N VAL A 238 -6.80 -17.80 -5.33
CA VAL A 238 -7.12 -16.46 -4.86
C VAL A 238 -8.09 -16.55 -3.70
N VAL A 239 -7.77 -15.84 -2.61
CA VAL A 239 -8.64 -15.69 -1.45
C VAL A 239 -9.15 -14.27 -1.36
N ALA A 240 -10.38 -14.10 -0.90
CA ALA A 240 -10.90 -12.81 -0.47
C ALA A 240 -11.80 -12.97 0.75
N GLY A 241 -11.92 -11.90 1.53
CA GLY A 241 -12.95 -11.80 2.53
C GLY A 241 -14.26 -11.42 1.85
N VAL A 242 -15.35 -12.07 2.24
CA VAL A 242 -16.69 -11.87 1.68
C VAL A 242 -17.73 -11.72 2.78
N ARG A 243 -18.80 -11.00 2.47
CA ARG A 243 -19.91 -10.75 3.38
C ARG A 243 -21.24 -11.03 2.71
N ASN A 244 -22.13 -11.73 3.41
CA ASN A 244 -23.49 -11.98 2.96
C ASN A 244 -24.44 -12.07 4.17
N GLU A 245 -25.63 -11.48 4.06
CA GLU A 245 -26.64 -11.45 5.13
C GLU A 245 -26.07 -10.92 6.46
N GLY A 246 -25.17 -9.94 6.39
CA GLY A 246 -24.49 -9.36 7.54
C GLY A 246 -23.40 -10.22 8.21
N ARG A 247 -23.12 -11.41 7.67
CA ARG A 247 -22.10 -12.34 8.20
C ARG A 247 -20.87 -12.39 7.29
N TRP A 248 -19.73 -12.72 7.87
CA TRP A 248 -18.41 -12.64 7.22
C TRP A 248 -17.76 -14.01 7.09
N THR A 249 -17.05 -14.24 6.00
CA THR A 249 -16.21 -15.43 5.81
C THR A 249 -15.09 -15.16 4.81
N ALA A 250 -14.14 -16.08 4.67
CA ALA A 250 -13.20 -16.07 3.55
C ALA A 250 -13.74 -16.96 2.43
N ALA A 251 -13.48 -16.58 1.18
CA ALA A 251 -13.77 -17.38 0.00
C ALA A 251 -12.48 -17.62 -0.78
N VAL A 252 -12.25 -18.88 -1.15
CA VAL A 252 -11.12 -19.30 -1.99
C VAL A 252 -11.68 -19.69 -3.36
N ASP A 253 -11.22 -19.01 -4.40
CA ASP A 253 -11.67 -19.21 -5.79
C ASP A 253 -13.20 -19.17 -5.95
N GLY A 254 -13.84 -18.23 -5.25
CA GLY A 254 -15.29 -18.05 -5.25
C GLY A 254 -16.07 -19.02 -4.36
N GLN A 255 -15.40 -19.97 -3.68
CA GLN A 255 -16.02 -20.88 -2.73
C GLN A 255 -15.86 -20.35 -1.30
N PRO A 256 -16.94 -19.86 -0.64
CA PRO A 256 -16.87 -19.45 0.76
C PRO A 256 -16.58 -20.63 1.67
N TRP A 257 -15.87 -20.39 2.77
CA TRP A 257 -15.76 -21.40 3.81
C TRP A 257 -17.15 -21.81 4.33
N PRO A 258 -17.32 -23.05 4.82
CA PRO A 258 -18.58 -23.49 5.40
C PRO A 258 -18.98 -22.70 6.66
N VAL A 259 -17.99 -22.13 7.36
CA VAL A 259 -18.20 -21.29 8.55
C VAL A 259 -18.45 -19.84 8.16
N TRP A 260 -19.33 -19.18 8.91
CA TRP A 260 -19.61 -17.76 8.80
C TRP A 260 -19.58 -17.15 10.20
N PHE A 261 -19.03 -15.94 10.30
CA PHE A 261 -18.83 -15.22 11.55
C PHE A 261 -19.76 -14.01 11.60
N ASP A 262 -20.27 -13.71 12.79
CA ASP A 262 -21.12 -12.54 13.01
C ASP A 262 -20.25 -11.27 13.21
N GLU A 263 -18.98 -11.45 13.58
CA GLU A 263 -17.98 -10.41 13.65
C GLU A 263 -17.18 -10.26 12.33
N PRO A 264 -16.63 -9.08 12.04
CA PRO A 264 -15.81 -8.86 10.84
C PRO A 264 -14.65 -9.85 10.76
N LEU A 265 -14.48 -10.44 9.58
CA LEU A 265 -13.29 -11.16 9.19
C LEU A 265 -12.33 -10.16 8.54
N GLU A 266 -11.05 -10.23 8.88
CA GLU A 266 -10.02 -9.32 8.40
C GLU A 266 -8.83 -10.09 7.81
N GLU A 267 -8.23 -9.50 6.78
CA GLU A 267 -6.98 -9.93 6.15
C GLU A 267 -6.82 -11.44 5.88
N PRO A 268 -7.70 -12.09 5.10
CA PRO A 268 -7.45 -13.46 4.68
C PRO A 268 -6.20 -13.53 3.80
N ARG A 269 -5.27 -14.43 4.14
CA ARG A 269 -3.98 -14.59 3.46
C ARG A 269 -3.59 -16.05 3.38
N PHE A 270 -2.90 -16.42 2.31
CA PHE A 270 -2.29 -17.74 2.18
C PHE A 270 -1.06 -17.89 3.09
N SER A 271 -0.82 -19.11 3.55
CA SER A 271 0.48 -19.56 4.04
C SER A 271 1.54 -19.45 2.94
N SER A 272 2.82 -19.46 3.33
CA SER A 272 3.93 -19.31 2.38
C SER A 272 4.01 -20.43 1.33
N ASP A 273 3.52 -21.63 1.66
CA ASP A 273 3.39 -22.77 0.75
C ASP A 273 2.06 -22.76 -0.06
N GLY A 274 1.19 -21.78 0.18
CA GLY A 274 -0.10 -21.63 -0.51
C GLY A 274 -1.17 -22.64 -0.10
N GLN A 275 -0.90 -23.55 0.85
CA GLN A 275 -1.80 -24.67 1.17
C GLN A 275 -2.92 -24.31 2.15
N HIS A 276 -2.70 -23.28 2.97
CA HIS A 276 -3.61 -22.90 4.04
C HIS A 276 -3.96 -21.43 3.93
N VAL A 277 -5.15 -21.07 4.41
CA VAL A 277 -5.62 -19.69 4.52
C VAL A 277 -5.82 -19.32 5.98
N LEU A 278 -5.14 -18.26 6.38
CA LEU A 278 -5.27 -17.64 7.69
C LEU A 278 -6.15 -16.39 7.57
N ALA A 279 -7.04 -16.17 8.53
CA ALA A 279 -7.76 -14.91 8.70
C ALA A 279 -7.89 -14.57 10.18
N THR A 280 -8.20 -13.31 10.49
CA THR A 280 -8.58 -12.90 11.85
C THR A 280 -10.07 -12.55 11.90
N VAL A 281 -10.71 -12.79 13.03
CA VAL A 281 -12.13 -12.48 13.24
C VAL A 281 -12.29 -11.71 14.55
N GLY A 282 -12.99 -10.57 14.49
CA GLY A 282 -13.24 -9.66 15.61
C GLY A 282 -12.46 -8.35 15.50
N GLU A 283 -12.78 -7.39 16.39
CA GLU A 283 -12.12 -6.09 16.40
C GLU A 283 -10.65 -6.21 16.82
N SER A 284 -9.75 -5.72 15.96
CA SER A 284 -8.32 -5.74 16.21
C SER A 284 -7.94 -4.85 17.39
N PRO A 285 -7.23 -5.36 18.41
CA PRO A 285 -6.89 -4.61 19.64
C PRO A 285 -5.92 -3.45 19.39
N TRP A 286 -5.26 -3.44 18.22
CA TRP A 286 -4.18 -2.52 17.90
C TRP A 286 -4.65 -1.06 17.83
N VAL A 287 -5.88 -0.80 17.40
CA VAL A 287 -6.37 0.59 17.21
C VAL A 287 -6.59 1.29 18.56
N ASP A 288 -7.21 0.61 19.53
CA ASP A 288 -7.49 1.21 20.83
C ASP A 288 -6.26 1.24 21.73
N GLN A 289 -5.35 0.27 21.60
CA GLN A 289 -4.07 0.31 22.28
C GLN A 289 -3.14 1.41 21.71
N LEU A 290 -3.13 1.62 20.39
CA LEU A 290 -2.43 2.74 19.77
C LEU A 290 -3.03 4.08 20.19
N ARG A 291 -4.36 4.23 20.24
CA ARG A 291 -5.03 5.43 20.75
C ARG A 291 -4.68 5.70 22.21
N TYR A 292 -4.66 4.67 23.06
CA TYR A 292 -4.26 4.80 24.46
C TYR A 292 -2.80 5.26 24.61
N GLU A 293 -1.86 4.63 23.90
CA GLU A 293 -0.45 5.03 23.94
C GLU A 293 -0.24 6.44 23.34
N LEU A 294 -1.00 6.80 22.30
CA LEU A 294 -1.01 8.16 21.73
C LEU A 294 -1.50 9.19 22.76
N SER A 295 -2.64 8.98 23.41
CA SER A 295 -3.15 9.87 24.44
C SER A 295 -2.21 9.95 25.65
N ARG A 296 -1.57 8.84 26.06
CA ARG A 296 -0.54 8.82 27.10
C ARG A 296 0.68 9.66 26.71
N THR A 297 1.13 9.54 25.46
CA THR A 297 2.27 10.28 24.91
C THR A 297 1.96 11.77 24.76
N LEU A 298 0.71 12.13 24.46
CA LEU A 298 0.22 13.51 24.35
C LEU A 298 -0.14 14.16 25.70
N GLY A 299 0.00 13.44 26.82
CA GLY A 299 -0.27 13.96 28.16
C GLY A 299 -1.76 14.10 28.49
N GLU A 300 -2.62 13.43 27.73
CA GLU A 300 -4.07 13.41 27.95
C GLU A 300 -4.43 12.35 28.99
N ALA A 301 -5.40 12.64 29.85
CA ALA A 301 -5.90 11.68 30.82
C ALA A 301 -6.70 10.58 30.09
N ALA A 302 -6.08 9.43 29.86
CA ALA A 302 -6.74 8.25 29.30
C ALA A 302 -6.87 7.15 30.35
N SER A 303 -8.09 6.64 30.57
CA SER A 303 -8.30 5.41 31.34
C SER A 303 -7.84 4.21 30.52
N ARG A 304 -7.11 3.28 31.16
CA ARG A 304 -6.67 2.03 30.53
C ARG A 304 -7.90 1.25 30.04
N PRO A 305 -8.01 0.91 28.74
CA PRO A 305 -9.17 0.19 28.24
C PRO A 305 -9.24 -1.21 28.87
N SER A 306 -10.46 -1.71 29.04
CA SER A 306 -10.72 -3.14 29.31
C SER A 306 -10.05 -3.98 28.21
N PRO A 307 -9.50 -5.17 28.50
CA PRO A 307 -8.93 -6.00 27.46
C PRO A 307 -10.02 -6.28 26.40
N PRO A 308 -9.75 -5.98 25.12
CA PRO A 308 -10.72 -6.23 24.06
C PRO A 308 -11.05 -7.73 24.03
N PRO A 309 -12.25 -8.12 23.55
CA PRO A 309 -12.52 -9.53 23.29
C PRO A 309 -11.39 -10.05 22.38
N PRO A 310 -10.82 -11.23 22.65
CA PRO A 310 -9.69 -11.73 21.87
C PRO A 310 -10.14 -11.87 20.41
N PHE A 311 -9.42 -11.23 19.49
CA PHE A 311 -9.52 -11.58 18.08
C PHE A 311 -9.18 -13.07 17.95
N ARG A 312 -9.93 -13.76 17.10
CA ARG A 312 -9.71 -15.18 16.85
C ARG A 312 -8.92 -15.32 15.58
N VAL A 313 -7.89 -16.15 15.60
CA VAL A 313 -7.22 -16.61 14.40
C VAL A 313 -8.02 -17.78 13.84
N VAL A 314 -8.31 -17.74 12.54
CA VAL A 314 -9.03 -18.79 11.83
C VAL A 314 -8.08 -19.36 10.78
N LEU A 315 -7.93 -20.68 10.77
CA LEU A 315 -7.12 -21.42 9.82
C LEU A 315 -8.06 -22.36 9.04
N ASP A 316 -8.18 -22.16 7.74
CA ASP A 316 -9.03 -22.95 6.84
C ASP A 316 -10.49 -23.09 7.32
N GLY A 317 -11.04 -22.01 7.91
CA GLY A 317 -12.39 -22.00 8.45
C GLY A 317 -12.53 -22.61 9.85
N GLU A 318 -11.44 -23.03 10.49
CA GLU A 318 -11.47 -23.51 11.88
C GLU A 318 -10.84 -22.47 12.82
N ILE A 319 -11.49 -22.19 13.95
CA ILE A 319 -10.91 -21.30 14.97
C ILE A 319 -9.66 -21.97 15.52
N TRP A 320 -8.50 -21.42 15.17
CA TRP A 320 -7.21 -21.93 15.62
C TRP A 320 -7.04 -21.64 17.10
N ARG A 321 -6.80 -22.71 17.87
CA ARG A 321 -6.44 -22.64 19.28
C ARG A 321 -5.01 -23.15 19.41
N PRO A 322 -4.03 -22.31 19.76
CA PRO A 322 -2.70 -22.83 20.05
C PRO A 322 -2.82 -23.81 21.23
N GLU A 323 -2.42 -25.06 21.02
CA GLU A 323 -2.04 -25.92 22.14
C GLU A 323 -0.81 -25.28 22.78
N PHE A 324 -0.99 -24.65 23.93
CA PHE A 324 0.14 -24.27 24.76
C PHE A 324 0.78 -25.55 25.28
N VAL A 325 1.78 -26.08 24.56
CA VAL A 325 2.73 -27.01 25.16
C VAL A 325 3.47 -26.22 26.22
N ALA A 326 3.27 -26.56 27.50
CA ALA A 326 3.99 -25.93 28.59
C ALA A 326 5.49 -25.97 28.30
N ALA A 327 6.17 -24.85 28.49
CA ALA A 327 7.59 -24.65 28.18
C ALA A 327 8.57 -25.50 29.02
N GLU A 328 8.12 -26.61 29.62
CA GLU A 328 8.95 -27.49 30.46
C GLU A 328 9.55 -28.70 29.70
N GLU A 329 9.16 -28.99 28.45
CA GLU A 329 9.66 -30.19 27.74
C GLU A 329 10.54 -29.97 26.50
N VAL A 330 10.87 -28.72 26.13
CA VAL A 330 11.81 -28.47 25.02
C VAL A 330 13.05 -27.76 25.54
N GLY A 331 14.10 -28.55 25.79
CA GLY A 331 15.44 -28.04 26.11
C GLY A 331 15.98 -27.11 25.01
N PRO A 332 16.97 -26.25 25.33
CA PRO A 332 17.32 -25.12 24.48
C PRO A 332 18.20 -25.59 23.31
N ALA A 333 17.60 -25.92 22.16
CA ALA A 333 18.24 -25.79 20.86
C ALA A 333 17.26 -26.12 19.73
N LYS A 334 17.19 -25.19 18.76
CA LYS A 334 16.63 -25.31 17.40
C LYS A 334 15.11 -25.15 17.26
N ALA A 335 14.70 -23.92 16.96
CA ALA A 335 13.72 -23.66 15.93
C ALA A 335 13.85 -22.19 15.50
N PHE A 336 14.27 -21.97 14.25
CA PHE A 336 13.91 -20.90 13.32
C PHE A 336 14.94 -20.95 12.18
N ALA A 337 14.61 -21.78 11.18
CA ALA A 337 15.09 -21.72 9.81
C ALA A 337 13.85 -21.75 8.92
#